data_AF-A0A8T4LND5-F1
#
_entry.id   AF-A0A8T4LND5-F1
#
_cell.length_a   1.000
_cell.length_b   1.000
_cell.length_c   1.000
_cell.angle_alpha   90.00
_cell.angle_beta   90.00
_cell.angle_gamma   90.00
#
_symmetry.space_group_name_H-M   'P 1'
#
loop_
_entity.id
_entity.type
_entity.pdbx_description
1 polymer ?
#
loop_
_entity_poly.entity_id
_entity_poly.type
_entity_poly.pdbx_seq_one_letter_code
_entity_poly.pdbx_strand_id
1 'polypeptide(L)'
;MYATVAIVRPLVFTSRFLDSTISTARRFNPKMIYKTLREDIHKLREAKSVRDAEIVGNISLIESKTRLKLDAAIAFSEFIGTYICALSIGLGVQYATGSAYKGIAGTIIGDYFPAVLSFQATWLALNFNYYRQSAATFLGRAKTFFHDVLPIHKAALIAAIPAYLVAATTSALFIAGINSLFPDLAHKLPMPFISEIMNGGAAEFIYLTLFVNLSSDYVEKTLVPRYNAYLDRTYGQQI
;
A
#
# COMPACT_ATOMS: atom_id res chain seq x y z
N MET A 1 19.32 -34.07 12.97
CA MET A 1 17.90 -34.23 12.59
C MET A 1 17.09 -33.33 13.50
N TYR A 2 16.58 -32.23 12.91
CA TYR A 2 15.58 -31.22 13.34
C TYR A 2 15.49 -30.83 14.84
N ALA A 3 15.95 -29.63 15.23
CA ALA A 3 15.38 -28.29 15.01
C ALA A 3 14.39 -27.90 16.12
N THR A 4 14.95 -27.39 17.22
CA THR A 4 14.20 -26.75 18.30
C THR A 4 14.11 -25.25 18.02
N VAL A 5 12.91 -24.82 17.64
CA VAL A 5 12.22 -23.59 18.04
C VAL A 5 13.12 -22.49 18.65
N ALA A 6 13.52 -21.52 17.84
CA ALA A 6 14.03 -20.24 18.32
C ALA A 6 12.88 -19.21 18.26
N ILE A 7 12.08 -19.19 19.33
CA ILE A 7 11.15 -18.10 19.65
C ILE A 7 11.92 -17.08 20.50
N VAL A 8 11.66 -15.80 20.23
CA VAL A 8 12.06 -14.58 20.97
C VAL A 8 13.47 -14.07 20.71
N ARG A 9 13.61 -13.22 19.69
CA ARG A 9 14.49 -12.05 19.81
C ARG A 9 13.62 -10.86 20.26
N PRO A 10 14.03 -10.12 21.29
CA PRO A 10 13.24 -9.03 21.85
C PRO A 10 13.17 -7.88 20.85
N LEU A 11 12.00 -7.72 20.23
CA LEU A 11 11.24 -6.47 20.18
C LEU A 11 12.04 -5.23 20.65
N VAL A 12 12.89 -4.68 19.77
CA VAL A 12 13.30 -3.27 19.85
C VAL A 12 12.09 -2.47 19.37
N PHE A 13 11.21 -2.23 20.32
CA PHE A 13 9.81 -1.87 20.12
C PHE A 13 9.55 -0.56 20.86
N THR A 14 10.17 0.53 20.42
CA THR A 14 10.10 1.79 21.14
C THR A 14 10.02 2.98 20.18
N SER A 15 9.06 3.88 20.46
CA SER A 15 8.65 5.11 19.73
C SER A 15 7.87 4.93 18.42
N ARG A 16 8.47 4.46 17.32
CA ARG A 16 7.79 4.40 15.99
C ARG A 16 6.54 3.51 15.96
N PHE A 17 6.52 2.48 16.81
CA PHE A 17 5.40 1.55 16.98
C PHE A 17 4.17 2.22 17.60
N LEU A 18 4.35 3.13 18.57
CA LEU A 18 3.25 3.85 19.21
C LEU A 18 2.68 4.96 18.31
N ASP A 19 3.56 5.63 17.55
CA ASP A 19 3.15 6.71 16.63
C ASP A 19 2.29 6.17 15.47
N SER A 20 2.62 4.99 14.94
CA SER A 20 1.79 4.27 13.96
C SER A 20 0.43 3.89 14.56
N THR A 21 0.41 3.32 15.77
CA THR A 21 -0.79 2.85 16.48
C THR A 21 -1.78 3.97 16.79
N ILE A 22 -1.29 5.15 17.17
CA ILE A 22 -2.13 6.34 17.43
C ILE A 22 -2.61 6.99 16.13
N SER A 23 -1.87 6.85 15.01
CA SER A 23 -2.28 7.39 13.72
C SER A 23 -3.44 6.62 13.09
N THR A 24 -3.44 5.28 13.19
CA THR A 24 -4.46 4.41 12.55
C THR A 24 -5.80 4.48 13.27
N ALA A 25 -5.82 4.51 14.61
CA ALA A 25 -7.06 4.71 15.39
C ALA A 25 -7.72 6.09 15.17
N ARG A 26 -6.97 7.07 14.63
CA ARG A 26 -7.44 8.43 14.35
C ARG A 26 -8.00 8.61 12.93
N ARG A 27 -7.85 7.63 12.01
CA ARG A 27 -8.24 7.73 10.59
C ARG A 27 -9.76 7.77 10.31
N PHE A 28 -10.62 7.63 11.31
CA PHE A 28 -12.09 7.79 11.15
C PHE A 28 -12.61 9.20 11.48
N ASN A 29 -11.73 10.13 11.86
CA ASN A 29 -12.09 11.55 12.01
C ASN A 29 -11.80 12.29 10.69
N PRO A 30 -12.79 12.99 10.08
CA PRO A 30 -12.59 13.76 8.86
C PRO A 30 -11.40 14.74 8.91
N LYS A 31 -11.11 15.32 10.09
CA LYS A 31 -9.95 16.21 10.30
C LYS A 31 -8.62 15.47 10.21
N MET A 32 -8.57 14.20 10.58
CA MET A 32 -7.38 13.36 10.52
C MET A 32 -7.19 12.75 9.13
N ILE A 33 -8.27 12.37 8.43
CA ILE A 33 -8.19 12.01 7.00
C ILE A 33 -7.59 13.16 6.20
N TYR A 34 -8.08 14.39 6.43
CA TYR A 34 -7.52 15.58 5.78
C TYR A 34 -6.05 15.82 6.15
N LYS A 35 -5.66 15.57 7.41
CA LYS A 35 -4.27 15.68 7.87
C LYS A 35 -3.37 14.63 7.19
N THR A 36 -3.78 13.38 7.17
CA THR A 36 -3.06 12.27 6.52
C THR A 36 -2.93 12.51 5.02
N LEU A 37 -4.02 12.91 4.34
CA LEU A 37 -3.98 13.27 2.92
C LEU A 37 -3.00 14.43 2.65
N ARG A 38 -2.96 15.44 3.53
CA ARG A 38 -2.01 16.55 3.42
C ARG A 38 -0.57 16.09 3.60
N GLU A 39 -0.31 15.20 4.56
CA GLU A 39 1.01 14.59 4.76
C GLU A 39 1.43 13.75 3.56
N ASP A 40 0.51 12.98 2.98
CA ASP A 40 0.79 12.14 1.81
C ASP A 40 1.02 12.96 0.53
N ILE A 41 0.27 14.05 0.34
CA ILE A 41 0.55 15.04 -0.71
C ILE A 41 1.93 15.68 -0.49
N HIS A 42 2.30 15.97 0.75
CA HIS A 42 3.61 16.50 1.06
C HIS A 42 4.73 15.51 0.72
N LYS A 43 4.60 14.23 1.12
CA LYS A 43 5.53 13.15 0.75
C LYS A 43 5.66 13.01 -0.76
N LEU A 44 4.56 13.06 -1.50
CA LEU A 44 4.59 12.97 -2.97
C LEU A 44 5.33 14.15 -3.60
N ARG A 45 5.11 15.37 -3.09
CA ARG A 45 5.84 16.57 -3.54
C ARG A 45 7.32 16.48 -3.21
N GLU A 46 7.65 16.03 -2.01
CA GLU A 46 9.05 15.84 -1.58
C GLU A 46 9.73 14.76 -2.44
N ALA A 47 9.07 13.61 -2.65
CA ALA A 47 9.56 12.52 -3.49
C ALA A 47 9.85 12.97 -4.93
N LYS A 48 8.97 13.81 -5.49
CA LYS A 48 9.15 14.41 -6.83
C LYS A 48 10.30 15.41 -6.89
N SER A 49 10.63 16.06 -5.77
CA SER A 49 11.69 17.07 -5.70
C SER A 49 13.10 16.49 -5.56
N VAL A 50 13.22 15.19 -5.26
CA VAL A 50 14.51 14.50 -5.14
C VAL A 50 15.26 14.55 -6.47
N ARG A 51 16.45 15.17 -6.49
CA ARG A 51 17.33 15.16 -7.65
C ARG A 51 18.40 14.07 -7.48
N ASP A 52 18.49 13.18 -8.46
CA ASP A 52 19.44 12.05 -8.43
C ASP A 52 20.90 12.49 -8.21
N ALA A 53 21.30 13.63 -8.78
CA ALA A 53 22.64 14.20 -8.61
C ALA A 53 22.95 14.68 -7.18
N GLU A 54 21.94 14.93 -6.34
CA GLU A 54 22.15 15.40 -4.96
C GLU A 54 22.41 14.26 -3.97
N ILE A 55 22.11 13.02 -4.37
CA ILE A 55 22.12 11.87 -3.48
C ILE A 55 23.22 10.86 -3.80
N VAL A 56 23.93 11.04 -4.93
CA VAL A 56 25.05 10.18 -5.33
C VAL A 56 26.16 10.17 -4.27
N GLY A 57 26.77 9.01 -4.05
CA GLY A 57 27.83 8.83 -3.05
C GLY A 57 27.38 8.78 -1.59
N ASN A 58 26.09 9.00 -1.29
CA ASN A 58 25.54 8.93 0.07
C ASN A 58 24.46 7.84 0.19
N ILE A 59 24.88 6.64 0.61
CA ILE A 59 23.99 5.48 0.76
C ILE A 59 22.81 5.75 1.70
N SER A 60 23.03 6.46 2.80
CA SER A 60 21.96 6.76 3.75
C SER A 60 20.90 7.68 3.13
N LEU A 61 21.34 8.66 2.33
CA LEU A 61 20.43 9.54 1.61
C LEU A 61 19.69 8.82 0.48
N ILE A 62 20.37 7.92 -0.25
CA ILE A 62 19.76 7.06 -1.27
C ILE A 62 18.67 6.19 -0.66
N GLU A 63 18.95 5.55 0.48
CA GLU A 63 17.99 4.73 1.21
C GLU A 63 16.78 5.57 1.63
N SER A 64 17.02 6.69 2.31
CA SER A 64 15.96 7.61 2.77
C SER A 64 15.07 8.08 1.63
N LYS A 65 15.64 8.49 0.49
CA LYS A 65 14.87 8.98 -0.65
C LYS A 65 14.18 7.88 -1.45
N THR A 66 14.76 6.69 -1.53
CA THR A 66 14.09 5.52 -2.15
C THR A 66 12.87 5.10 -1.32
N ARG A 67 13.00 5.11 0.02
CA ARG A 67 11.88 4.89 0.94
C ARG A 67 10.79 5.94 0.80
N LEU A 68 11.16 7.22 0.75
CA LEU A 68 10.20 8.30 0.53
C LEU A 68 9.39 8.12 -0.76
N LYS A 69 10.03 7.69 -1.86
CA LYS A 69 9.34 7.39 -3.12
C LYS A 69 8.39 6.19 -2.99
N LEU A 70 8.77 5.17 -2.22
CA LEU A 70 7.91 4.02 -1.93
C LEU A 70 6.68 4.47 -1.14
N ASP A 71 6.88 5.20 -0.05
CA ASP A 71 5.80 5.69 0.81
C ASP A 71 4.82 6.57 0.03
N ALA A 72 5.34 7.44 -0.85
CA ALA A 72 4.52 8.25 -1.74
C ALA A 72 3.68 7.41 -2.72
N ALA A 73 4.27 6.34 -3.29
CA ALA A 73 3.56 5.43 -4.20
C ALA A 73 2.48 4.62 -3.46
N ILE A 74 2.77 4.15 -2.24
CA ILE A 74 1.79 3.47 -1.38
C ILE A 74 0.63 4.40 -1.05
N ALA A 75 0.93 5.61 -0.55
CA ALA A 75 -0.10 6.56 -0.15
C ALA A 75 -1.02 6.97 -1.32
N PHE A 76 -0.45 7.23 -2.50
CA PHE A 76 -1.25 7.51 -3.68
C PHE A 76 -2.10 6.30 -4.11
N SER A 77 -1.57 5.08 -3.93
CA SER A 77 -2.32 3.86 -4.23
C SER A 77 -3.50 3.61 -3.30
N GLU A 78 -3.33 3.86 -2.00
CA GLU A 78 -4.42 3.81 -1.02
C GLU A 78 -5.48 4.88 -1.32
N PHE A 79 -5.04 6.08 -1.72
CA PHE A 79 -5.96 7.15 -2.12
C PHE A 79 -6.88 6.73 -3.28
N ILE A 80 -6.30 6.19 -4.36
CA ILE A 80 -7.08 5.75 -5.53
C ILE A 80 -7.89 4.49 -5.23
N GLY A 81 -7.25 3.45 -4.67
CA GLY A 81 -7.88 2.16 -4.37
C GLY A 81 -8.98 2.31 -3.34
N THR A 82 -8.59 2.62 -2.10
CA THR A 82 -9.48 2.56 -0.94
C THR A 82 -10.51 3.68 -0.94
N TYR A 83 -10.08 4.93 -1.17
CA TYR A 83 -10.96 6.08 -0.98
C TYR A 83 -11.83 6.43 -2.21
N ILE A 84 -11.36 6.13 -3.42
CA ILE A 84 -12.11 6.44 -4.65
C ILE A 84 -12.81 5.19 -5.19
N CYS A 85 -12.05 4.13 -5.46
CA CYS A 85 -12.53 3.02 -6.26
C CYS A 85 -13.29 1.97 -5.46
N ALA A 86 -12.83 1.60 -4.25
CA ALA A 86 -13.42 0.54 -3.44
C ALA A 86 -14.91 0.80 -3.17
N LEU A 87 -15.24 1.98 -2.63
CA LEU A 87 -16.63 2.35 -2.34
C LEU A 87 -17.47 2.46 -3.61
N SER A 88 -16.95 3.11 -4.65
CA SER A 88 -17.70 3.32 -5.90
C SER A 88 -18.04 2.00 -6.59
N ILE A 89 -17.09 1.08 -6.67
CA ILE A 89 -17.26 -0.24 -7.29
C ILE A 89 -18.15 -1.12 -6.40
N GLY A 90 -17.89 -1.16 -5.09
CA GLY A 90 -18.71 -1.95 -4.15
C GLY A 90 -20.17 -1.54 -4.16
N LEU A 91 -20.45 -0.23 -4.08
CA LEU A 91 -21.81 0.29 -4.16
C LEU A 91 -22.44 -0.03 -5.52
N GLY A 92 -21.73 0.22 -6.62
CA GLY A 92 -22.20 -0.11 -7.97
C GLY A 92 -22.58 -1.58 -8.12
N VAL A 93 -21.73 -2.50 -7.65
CA VAL A 93 -22.00 -3.94 -7.69
C VAL A 93 -23.19 -4.31 -6.81
N GLN A 94 -23.30 -3.74 -5.61
CA GLN A 94 -24.47 -4.00 -4.76
C GLN A 94 -25.76 -3.56 -5.44
N TYR A 95 -25.81 -2.32 -5.95
CA TYR A 95 -27.00 -1.78 -6.60
C TYR A 95 -27.37 -2.57 -7.85
N ALA A 96 -26.38 -2.97 -8.66
CA ALA A 96 -26.62 -3.74 -9.88
C ALA A 96 -27.09 -5.18 -9.61
N THR A 97 -26.71 -5.77 -8.46
CA THR A 97 -26.96 -7.19 -8.19
C THR A 97 -27.99 -7.45 -7.09
N GLY A 98 -28.42 -6.43 -6.36
CA GLY A 98 -29.29 -6.56 -5.18
C GLY A 98 -28.65 -7.35 -4.04
N SER A 99 -27.32 -7.47 -3.99
CA SER A 99 -26.61 -8.32 -3.03
C SER A 99 -25.55 -7.55 -2.25
N ALA A 100 -25.75 -7.42 -0.94
CA ALA A 100 -24.76 -6.86 -0.02
C ALA A 100 -23.43 -7.62 -0.07
N TYR A 101 -23.47 -8.96 -0.12
CA TYR A 101 -22.27 -9.80 -0.18
C TYR A 101 -21.46 -9.54 -1.46
N LYS A 102 -22.12 -9.41 -2.61
CA LYS A 102 -21.44 -9.03 -3.87
C LYS A 102 -20.91 -7.61 -3.81
N GLY A 103 -21.62 -6.71 -3.12
CA GLY A 103 -21.13 -5.37 -2.80
C GLY A 103 -19.79 -5.38 -2.06
N ILE A 104 -19.66 -6.18 -1.00
CA ILE A 104 -18.41 -6.32 -0.24
C ILE A 104 -17.28 -6.88 -1.12
N ALA A 105 -17.57 -7.91 -1.93
CA ALA A 105 -16.59 -8.44 -2.88
C ALA A 105 -16.17 -7.37 -3.90
N GLY A 106 -17.11 -6.56 -4.37
CA GLY A 106 -16.86 -5.42 -5.24
C GLY A 106 -15.96 -4.37 -4.58
N THR A 107 -16.12 -4.11 -3.29
CA THR A 107 -15.24 -3.21 -2.52
C THR A 107 -13.80 -3.71 -2.50
N ILE A 108 -13.59 -4.99 -2.19
CA ILE A 108 -12.25 -5.59 -2.13
C ILE A 108 -11.56 -5.55 -3.51
N ILE A 109 -12.30 -5.88 -4.57
CA ILE A 109 -11.76 -5.82 -5.95
C ILE A 109 -11.45 -4.37 -6.34
N GLY A 110 -12.35 -3.44 -5.99
CA GLY A 110 -12.22 -2.02 -6.28
C GLY A 110 -11.12 -1.32 -5.48
N ASP A 111 -10.73 -1.88 -4.34
CA ASP A 111 -9.56 -1.43 -3.59
C ASP A 111 -8.27 -1.94 -4.26
N TYR A 112 -8.15 -3.26 -4.41
CA TYR A 112 -6.88 -3.90 -4.77
C TYR A 112 -6.38 -3.56 -6.18
N PHE A 113 -7.22 -3.70 -7.22
CA PHE A 113 -6.75 -3.53 -8.60
C PHE A 113 -6.36 -2.08 -8.93
N PRO A 114 -7.19 -1.07 -8.59
CA PRO A 114 -6.83 0.33 -8.80
C PRO A 114 -5.64 0.76 -7.95
N ALA A 115 -5.48 0.22 -6.73
CA ALA A 115 -4.27 0.45 -5.93
C ALA A 115 -3.02 -0.07 -6.63
N VAL A 116 -3.04 -1.30 -7.17
CA VAL A 116 -1.89 -1.86 -7.91
C VAL A 116 -1.51 -0.99 -9.11
N LEU A 117 -2.49 -0.57 -9.91
CA LEU A 117 -2.24 0.25 -11.11
C LEU A 117 -1.72 1.64 -10.78
N SER A 118 -2.31 2.30 -9.78
CA SER A 118 -1.90 3.64 -9.34
C SER A 118 -0.53 3.62 -8.65
N PHE A 119 -0.22 2.56 -7.89
CA PHE A 119 1.13 2.32 -7.38
C PHE A 119 2.15 2.24 -8.52
N GLN A 120 1.88 1.39 -9.52
CA GLN A 120 2.76 1.20 -10.68
C GLN A 120 3.01 2.52 -11.42
N ALA A 121 1.95 3.27 -11.69
CA ALA A 121 2.02 4.56 -12.37
C ALA A 121 2.86 5.58 -11.57
N THR A 122 2.62 5.66 -10.26
CA THR A 122 3.32 6.60 -9.37
C THR A 122 4.78 6.24 -9.22
N TRP A 123 5.08 4.95 -9.01
CA TRP A 123 6.44 4.44 -8.91
C TRP A 123 7.23 4.68 -10.20
N LEU A 124 6.62 4.43 -11.35
CA LEU A 124 7.23 4.71 -12.66
C LEU A 124 7.52 6.21 -12.81
N ALA A 125 6.58 7.08 -12.44
CA ALA A 125 6.74 8.52 -12.55
C ALA A 125 7.87 9.06 -11.64
N LEU A 126 7.94 8.59 -10.39
CA LEU A 126 8.98 9.00 -9.43
C LEU A 126 10.38 8.46 -9.76
N ASN A 127 10.46 7.41 -10.59
CA ASN A 127 11.69 6.74 -10.95
C ASN A 127 11.93 6.69 -12.47
N PHE A 128 11.31 7.62 -13.20
CA PHE A 128 11.33 7.63 -14.65
C PHE A 128 12.75 7.67 -15.23
N ASN A 129 13.62 8.50 -14.65
CA ASN A 129 15.01 8.63 -15.11
C ASN A 129 15.81 7.34 -14.93
N TYR A 130 15.65 6.68 -13.78
CA TYR A 130 16.26 5.38 -13.51
C TYR A 130 15.83 4.34 -14.55
N TYR A 131 14.53 4.19 -14.82
CA TYR A 131 14.05 3.21 -15.81
C TYR A 131 14.38 3.61 -17.25
N ARG A 132 14.42 4.90 -17.56
CA ARG A 132 14.87 5.37 -18.89
C ARG A 132 16.31 4.97 -19.17
N GLN A 133 17.16 4.95 -18.14
CA GLN A 133 18.59 4.66 -18.25
C GLN A 133 18.95 3.20 -17.93
N SER A 134 18.02 2.41 -17.38
CA SER A 134 18.29 1.02 -16.99
C SER A 134 18.52 0.08 -18.18
N ALA A 135 17.95 0.41 -19.35
CA ALA A 135 18.13 -0.35 -20.59
C ALA A 135 17.94 0.51 -21.84
N ALA A 136 18.58 0.10 -22.94
CA ALA A 136 18.46 0.78 -24.23
C ALA A 136 17.09 0.56 -24.91
N THR A 137 16.50 -0.63 -24.74
CA THR A 137 15.24 -1.01 -25.39
C THR A 137 14.05 -0.85 -24.47
N PHE A 138 12.88 -0.55 -25.04
CA PHE A 138 11.61 -0.47 -24.30
C PHE A 138 11.33 -1.73 -23.48
N LEU A 139 11.47 -2.92 -24.09
CA LEU A 139 11.26 -4.20 -23.42
C LEU A 139 12.24 -4.43 -22.25
N GLY A 140 13.50 -3.99 -22.40
CA GLY A 140 14.47 -4.04 -21.31
C GLY A 140 14.03 -3.19 -20.11
N ARG A 141 13.57 -1.96 -20.38
CA ARG A 141 13.07 -1.04 -19.34
C ARG A 141 11.84 -1.58 -18.65
N ALA A 142 10.88 -2.11 -19.41
CA ALA A 142 9.68 -2.76 -18.88
C ALA A 142 10.05 -3.96 -17.98
N LYS A 143 11.01 -4.79 -18.41
CA LYS A 143 11.50 -5.92 -17.62
C LYS A 143 12.12 -5.44 -16.30
N THR A 144 12.96 -4.39 -16.31
CA THR A 144 13.52 -3.82 -15.07
C THR A 144 12.41 -3.29 -14.17
N PHE A 145 11.45 -2.55 -14.72
CA PHE A 145 10.31 -2.02 -13.97
C PHE A 145 9.52 -3.12 -13.26
N PHE A 146 9.08 -4.14 -13.99
CA PHE A 146 8.32 -5.25 -13.38
C PHE A 146 9.17 -6.07 -12.41
N HIS A 147 10.48 -6.24 -12.68
CA HIS A 147 11.38 -6.88 -11.73
C HIS A 147 11.41 -6.14 -10.38
N ASP A 148 11.40 -4.81 -10.40
CA ASP A 148 11.47 -4.01 -9.17
C ASP A 148 10.12 -3.90 -8.45
N VAL A 149 9.01 -3.92 -9.20
CA VAL A 149 7.68 -3.67 -8.63
C VAL A 149 6.92 -4.96 -8.24
N LEU A 150 7.13 -6.07 -8.95
CA LEU A 150 6.44 -7.34 -8.64
C LEU A 150 6.71 -7.86 -7.21
N PRO A 151 7.93 -7.79 -6.65
CA PRO A 151 8.17 -8.21 -5.27
C PRO A 151 7.39 -7.37 -4.25
N ILE A 152 7.20 -6.08 -4.51
CA ILE A 152 6.40 -5.19 -3.66
C ILE A 152 4.93 -5.59 -3.73
N HIS A 153 4.39 -5.87 -4.93
CA HIS A 153 3.02 -6.35 -5.06
C HIS A 153 2.81 -7.74 -4.45
N LYS A 154 3.82 -8.61 -4.52
CA LYS A 154 3.77 -9.91 -3.84
C LYS A 154 3.71 -9.72 -2.33
N ALA A 155 4.50 -8.81 -1.76
CA ALA A 155 4.44 -8.44 -0.36
C ALA A 155 3.05 -7.89 0.03
N ALA A 156 2.50 -6.97 -0.79
CA ALA A 156 1.16 -6.43 -0.59
C ALA A 156 0.10 -7.53 -0.63
N LEU A 157 0.16 -8.47 -1.59
CA LEU A 157 -0.78 -9.59 -1.68
C LEU A 157 -0.71 -10.50 -0.44
N ILE A 158 0.49 -10.84 0.03
CA ILE A 158 0.68 -11.68 1.22
C ILE A 158 0.09 -10.98 2.46
N ALA A 159 0.30 -9.67 2.60
CA ALA A 159 -0.26 -8.87 3.68
C ALA A 159 -1.79 -8.70 3.57
N ALA A 160 -2.31 -8.58 2.36
CA ALA A 160 -3.71 -8.34 2.06
C ALA A 160 -4.59 -9.58 2.33
N ILE A 161 -4.10 -10.79 2.08
CA ILE A 161 -4.87 -12.04 2.29
C ILE A 161 -5.47 -12.13 3.71
N PRO A 162 -4.68 -12.04 4.80
CA PRO A 162 -5.24 -12.11 6.15
C PRO A 162 -6.12 -10.90 6.49
N ALA A 163 -5.76 -9.70 6.02
CA ALA A 163 -6.55 -8.48 6.24
C ALA A 163 -7.94 -8.57 5.60
N TYR A 164 -8.01 -8.95 4.33
CA TYR A 164 -9.28 -9.12 3.62
C TYR A 164 -10.08 -10.33 4.10
N LEU A 165 -9.43 -11.40 4.59
CA LEU A 165 -10.14 -12.51 5.20
C LEU A 165 -10.89 -12.09 6.47
N VAL A 166 -10.24 -11.31 7.34
CA VAL A 166 -10.86 -10.74 8.54
C VAL A 166 -11.99 -9.78 8.16
N ALA A 167 -11.73 -8.89 7.20
CA ALA A 167 -12.71 -7.92 6.73
C ALA A 167 -13.96 -8.59 6.12
N ALA A 168 -13.77 -9.54 5.21
CA ALA A 168 -14.86 -10.26 4.56
C ALA A 168 -15.68 -11.08 5.56
N THR A 169 -15.03 -11.76 6.51
CA THR A 169 -15.72 -12.57 7.54
C THR A 169 -16.55 -11.68 8.45
N THR A 170 -15.97 -10.58 8.92
CA THR A 170 -16.65 -9.61 9.80
C THR A 170 -17.86 -9.01 9.11
N SER A 171 -17.71 -8.56 7.86
CA SER A 171 -18.82 -8.02 7.07
C SER A 171 -19.89 -9.05 6.77
N ALA A 172 -19.50 -10.29 6.47
CA ALA A 172 -20.46 -11.36 6.19
C ALA A 172 -21.32 -11.70 7.42
N LEU A 173 -20.70 -11.76 8.60
CA LEU A 173 -21.40 -11.96 9.89
C LEU A 173 -22.34 -10.80 10.19
N PHE A 174 -21.90 -9.58 9.93
CA PHE A 174 -22.74 -8.39 10.15
C PHE A 174 -23.96 -8.36 9.22
N ILE A 175 -23.78 -8.67 7.93
CA ILE A 175 -24.90 -8.81 6.96
C ILE A 175 -25.87 -9.90 7.42
N ALA A 176 -25.36 -11.05 7.85
CA ALA A 176 -26.19 -12.14 8.35
C ALA A 176 -26.99 -11.73 9.60
N GLY A 177 -26.37 -10.98 10.52
CA GLY A 177 -27.02 -10.43 11.70
C GLY A 177 -28.15 -9.46 11.36
N ILE A 178 -27.91 -8.51 10.44
CA ILE A 178 -28.96 -7.58 9.97
C ILE A 178 -30.13 -8.36 9.38
N ASN A 179 -29.87 -9.32 8.49
CA ASN A 179 -30.94 -10.08 7.84
C ASN A 179 -31.69 -11.01 8.80
N SER A 180 -31.06 -11.44 9.89
CA SER A 180 -31.70 -12.22 10.96
C SER A 180 -32.72 -11.38 11.74
N LEU A 181 -32.40 -10.11 12.00
CA LEU A 181 -33.29 -9.18 12.73
C LEU A 181 -34.33 -8.51 11.81
N PHE A 182 -33.93 -8.17 10.59
CA PHE A 182 -34.73 -7.47 9.60
C PHE A 182 -34.53 -8.16 8.24
N PRO A 183 -35.41 -9.11 7.89
CA PRO A 183 -35.32 -9.82 6.63
C PRO A 183 -35.20 -8.85 5.46
N ASP A 184 -34.22 -9.09 4.60
CA ASP A 184 -34.05 -8.36 3.35
C ASP A 184 -33.72 -6.86 3.50
N LEU A 185 -33.21 -6.43 4.66
CA LEU A 185 -32.77 -5.04 4.88
C LEU A 185 -31.34 -4.78 4.39
N ALA A 186 -30.44 -5.76 4.50
CA ALA A 186 -29.02 -5.52 4.27
C ALA A 186 -28.70 -5.03 2.84
N HIS A 187 -29.39 -5.54 1.81
CA HIS A 187 -29.14 -5.10 0.44
C HIS A 187 -29.66 -3.68 0.13
N LYS A 188 -30.52 -3.12 0.99
CA LYS A 188 -31.07 -1.76 0.89
C LYS A 188 -30.19 -0.73 1.59
N LEU A 189 -29.31 -1.18 2.48
CA LEU A 189 -28.33 -0.33 3.18
C LEU A 189 -27.03 -0.24 2.37
N PRO A 190 -26.26 0.86 2.47
CA PRO A 190 -24.98 0.99 1.76
C PRO A 190 -23.89 0.13 2.44
N MET A 191 -24.00 -1.20 2.32
CA MET A 191 -23.14 -2.15 3.04
C MET A 191 -21.65 -2.02 2.74
N PRO A 192 -21.19 -1.71 1.51
CA PRO A 192 -19.81 -1.32 1.22
C PRO A 192 -19.27 -0.25 2.15
N PHE A 193 -20.03 0.81 2.38
CA PHE A 193 -19.63 1.92 3.25
C PHE A 193 -19.58 1.50 4.72
N ILE A 194 -20.60 0.75 5.17
CA ILE A 194 -20.67 0.25 6.55
C ILE A 194 -19.52 -0.73 6.83
N SER A 195 -19.25 -1.63 5.90
CA SER A 195 -18.16 -2.60 5.94
C SER A 195 -16.79 -1.93 6.02
N GLU A 196 -16.54 -0.90 5.22
CA GLU A 196 -15.28 -0.14 5.29
C GLU A 196 -15.09 0.51 6.67
N ILE A 197 -16.13 1.11 7.23
CA ILE A 197 -16.07 1.70 8.58
C ILE A 197 -15.77 0.63 9.63
N MET A 198 -16.42 -0.53 9.54
CA MET A 198 -16.23 -1.63 10.50
C MET A 198 -14.84 -2.25 10.40
N ASN A 199 -14.32 -2.39 9.18
CA ASN A 199 -13.08 -3.14 8.92
C ASN A 199 -11.83 -2.28 8.97
N GLY A 200 -11.94 -0.98 8.71
CA GLY A 200 -10.76 -0.15 8.50
C GLY A 200 -9.78 -0.16 9.67
N GLY A 201 -10.23 -0.27 10.92
CA GLY A 201 -9.30 -0.33 12.06
C GLY A 201 -8.44 -1.60 12.11
N ALA A 202 -9.04 -2.77 11.90
CA ALA A 202 -8.36 -4.06 12.08
C ALA A 202 -7.69 -4.58 10.81
N ALA A 203 -8.34 -4.42 9.65
CA ALA A 203 -7.80 -4.86 8.38
C ALA A 203 -6.59 -4.01 7.95
N GLU A 204 -6.67 -2.69 8.13
CA GLU A 204 -5.57 -1.77 7.83
C GLU A 204 -4.38 -2.00 8.76
N PHE A 205 -4.63 -2.31 10.05
CA PHE A 205 -3.58 -2.69 10.99
C PHE A 205 -2.82 -3.95 10.56
N ILE A 206 -3.54 -5.02 10.22
CA ILE A 206 -2.94 -6.28 9.76
C ILE A 206 -2.17 -6.06 8.46
N TYR A 207 -2.77 -5.34 7.52
CA TYR A 207 -2.17 -5.04 6.22
C TYR A 207 -0.88 -4.24 6.35
N LEU A 208 -0.91 -3.07 7.00
CA LEU A 208 0.25 -2.20 7.12
C LEU A 208 1.39 -2.87 7.90
N THR A 209 1.06 -3.61 8.97
CA THR A 209 2.09 -4.30 9.77
C THR A 209 2.86 -5.34 8.96
N LEU A 210 2.18 -6.10 8.11
CA LEU A 210 2.82 -7.12 7.28
C LEU A 210 3.50 -6.50 6.05
N PHE A 211 2.83 -5.56 5.39
CA PHE A 211 3.28 -4.98 4.14
C PHE A 211 4.52 -4.11 4.32
N VAL A 212 4.52 -3.19 5.31
CA VAL A 212 5.65 -2.26 5.52
C VAL A 212 6.93 -3.00 5.84
N ASN A 213 6.85 -4.09 6.61
CA ASN A 213 8.02 -4.91 6.94
C ASN A 213 8.57 -5.63 5.69
N LEU A 214 7.69 -6.29 4.93
CA LEU A 214 8.10 -7.03 3.73
C LEU A 214 8.61 -6.10 2.61
N SER A 215 8.01 -4.92 2.44
CA SER A 215 8.43 -3.95 1.42
C SER A 215 9.72 -3.25 1.80
N SER A 216 9.89 -2.89 3.09
CA SER A 216 11.10 -2.22 3.60
C SER A 216 12.34 -3.08 3.43
N ASP A 217 12.25 -4.37 3.77
CA ASP A 217 13.35 -5.32 3.60
C ASP A 217 13.79 -5.43 2.13
N TYR A 218 12.81 -5.45 1.22
CA TYR A 218 13.09 -5.50 -0.22
C TYR A 218 13.76 -4.20 -0.71
N VAL A 219 13.31 -3.04 -0.24
CA VAL A 219 13.90 -1.75 -0.59
C VAL A 219 15.36 -1.71 -0.17
N GLU A 220 15.65 -1.97 1.10
CA GLU A 220 17.01 -1.90 1.65
C GLU A 220 17.95 -2.89 0.97
N LYS A 221 17.53 -4.15 0.81
CA LYS A 221 18.42 -5.22 0.35
C LYS A 221 18.56 -5.29 -1.17
N THR A 222 17.60 -4.76 -1.92
CA THR A 222 17.55 -4.92 -3.38
C THR A 222 17.52 -3.60 -4.13
N LEU A 223 16.58 -2.71 -3.79
CA LEU A 223 16.40 -1.48 -4.56
C LEU A 223 17.53 -0.49 -4.30
N VAL A 224 17.91 -0.27 -3.04
CA VAL A 224 18.98 0.69 -2.68
C VAL A 224 20.31 0.35 -3.37
N PRO A 225 20.81 -0.90 -3.35
CA PRO A 225 22.02 -1.26 -4.10
C PRO A 225 21.90 -1.01 -5.62
N ARG A 226 20.73 -1.26 -6.20
CA ARG A 226 20.49 -1.03 -7.64
C ARG A 226 20.45 0.44 -7.99
N TYR A 227 19.77 1.26 -7.18
CA TYR A 227 19.76 2.71 -7.32
C TYR A 227 21.17 3.27 -7.17
N ASN A 228 21.93 2.82 -6.17
CA ASN A 228 23.32 3.24 -6.01
C ASN A 228 24.16 2.93 -7.27
N ALA A 229 24.09 1.70 -7.79
CA ALA A 229 24.80 1.32 -9.01
C ALA A 229 24.35 2.12 -10.25
N TYR A 230 23.09 2.57 -10.30
CA TYR A 230 22.62 3.50 -11.33
C TYR A 230 23.23 4.89 -11.15
N LEU A 231 23.18 5.45 -9.94
CA LEU A 231 23.69 6.78 -9.64
C LEU A 231 25.19 6.87 -9.89
N ASP A 232 25.97 5.89 -9.46
CA ASP A 232 27.41 5.84 -9.67
C ASP A 232 27.76 5.79 -11.17
N ARG A 233 27.03 5.00 -11.97
CA ARG A 233 27.24 4.94 -13.42
C ARG A 233 26.87 6.23 -14.15
N THR A 234 25.90 6.97 -13.62
CA THR A 234 25.32 8.14 -14.29
C THR A 234 26.01 9.44 -13.88
N TYR A 235 26.37 9.57 -12.60
CA TYR A 235 26.87 10.79 -11.98
C TYR A 235 28.22 10.60 -11.28
N GLY A 236 28.67 9.38 -11.03
CA GLY A 236 29.91 9.10 -10.28
C GLY A 236 31.21 9.53 -10.96
N GLN A 237 31.17 9.91 -12.25
CA GLN A 237 32.31 10.52 -12.96
C GLN A 237 32.29 12.06 -12.92
N GLN A 238 31.30 12.68 -12.28
CA GLN A 238 31.13 14.14 -12.20
C GLN A 238 31.57 14.73 -10.84
N ILE A 239 32.14 13.90 -9.95
CA ILE A 239 32.65 14.29 -8.62
C ILE A 239 34.15 14.02 -8.56
#